data_AF-A0A937NP86-F1
#
_entry.id   AF-A0A937NP86-F1
#
_cell.length_a   1.000
_cell.length_b   1.000
_cell.length_c   1.000
_cell.angle_alpha   90.00
_cell.angle_beta   90.00
_cell.angle_gamma   90.00
#
_symmetry.space_group_name_H-M   'P 1'
#
loop_
_entity.id
_entity.type
_entity.pdbx_description
1 polymer ?
#
loop_
_entity_poly.entity_id
_entity_poly.type
_entity_poly.pdbx_seq_one_letter_code
_entity_poly.pdbx_strand_id
1 'polypeptide(L)'
;MRQWLRWFAVQAVLDNREGALWFGQGDDYFLYHRPSDDRSILISWDHDETFCDPNPDLCNPNNSIWRPNLPIVRRILLYPDFTRWYYQDIASIAADEFSIAEMYPRIDALPRLGYGEGRDELKEYVSARIAALNSQIPDATLSISTNGGADFTTTQPVVTLEGDCSPLRDVYVNGSSEGMRYPTVTTWRYTSTLWTRDNVFVITDGQDSHTITVYWDAFHGGVLAEDTIIATSAYPYAITDDIVVPAGLALTIEPGVTLHFQANRSLRVEEGGRLLAEGTAAQPIVFTRQGDDYWGGILLECTQEDNRIIHAVIEYTREVITNPRTHGVSAYGSRVTIADSIIRHTGFSVAVQTYPWLGHEPTIYLLRNEIYDIQRDAVHVTGGYAFIQGNHIYDVRHGAYEFEGIEVSHMITPALLLDNHIHDVSDDCMDLNHSSAVIERNELHHCGDKGISIGHPSSTTLINNLIYTCLGRDDDPYSGAGIAVKDGAVSHIVNNTVADSRHGIYLYEGHEGGGGGNATLVNCIVWGNQSAVDLDALSTITITYSDIEMDGAVWPGEENIDADPLFRSSQGGIYRLFEDSPCVDTGTPEGAPDEDIRSVHRPQGEGYDRGAHEFFEFFSCYLPLILRLD
;
A
#
# COMPACT_ATOMS: atom_id res chain seq x y z
N MET A 1 25.27 -48.42 -6.05
CA MET A 1 26.15 -47.57 -5.21
C MET A 1 25.79 -47.66 -3.73
N ARG A 2 24.55 -47.34 -3.31
CA ARG A 2 24.15 -47.33 -1.88
C ARG A 2 24.52 -48.59 -1.09
N GLN A 3 24.29 -49.79 -1.65
CA GLN A 3 24.68 -51.06 -0.99
C GLN A 3 26.19 -51.18 -0.73
N TRP A 4 27.03 -50.66 -1.63
CA TRP A 4 28.49 -50.64 -1.43
C TRP A 4 28.88 -49.66 -0.33
N LEU A 5 28.26 -48.48 -0.27
CA LEU A 5 28.50 -47.49 0.78
C LEU A 5 28.09 -48.04 2.15
N ARG A 6 26.90 -48.68 2.25
CA ARG A 6 26.48 -49.34 3.48
C ARG A 6 27.44 -50.46 3.88
N TRP A 7 27.95 -51.24 2.93
CA TRP A 7 28.98 -52.23 3.24
C TRP A 7 30.21 -51.57 3.86
N PHE A 8 30.80 -50.55 3.24
CA PHE A 8 31.92 -49.82 3.85
C PHE A 8 31.57 -49.23 5.23
N ALA A 9 30.34 -48.76 5.42
CA ALA A 9 29.88 -48.21 6.69
C ALA A 9 29.87 -49.27 7.79
N VAL A 10 29.39 -50.49 7.49
CA VAL A 10 29.47 -51.64 8.42
C VAL A 10 30.91 -51.88 8.85
N GLN A 11 31.86 -51.86 7.92
CA GLN A 11 33.27 -52.13 8.22
C GLN A 11 33.87 -51.05 9.11
N ALA A 12 33.51 -49.78 8.87
CA ALA A 12 33.89 -48.70 9.77
C ALA A 12 33.25 -48.83 11.14
N VAL A 13 31.96 -49.15 11.24
CA VAL A 13 31.25 -49.33 12.52
C VAL A 13 31.91 -50.43 13.37
N LEU A 14 32.20 -51.57 12.75
CA LEU A 14 32.85 -52.72 13.38
C LEU A 14 34.33 -52.49 13.70
N ASP A 15 34.93 -51.36 13.28
CA ASP A 15 36.38 -51.14 13.32
C ASP A 15 37.15 -52.30 12.68
N ASN A 16 36.67 -52.82 11.56
CA ASN A 16 37.25 -53.99 10.90
C ASN A 16 38.68 -53.70 10.41
N ARG A 17 39.62 -54.57 10.78
CA ARG A 17 41.06 -54.50 10.45
C ARG A 17 41.52 -55.57 9.47
N GLU A 18 40.64 -56.51 9.18
CA GLU A 18 40.90 -57.65 8.30
C GLU A 18 41.26 -57.20 6.88
N GLY A 19 41.88 -58.12 6.14
CA GLY A 19 42.07 -57.95 4.71
C GLY A 19 40.72 -57.87 4.02
N ALA A 20 40.52 -56.88 3.14
CA ALA A 20 39.30 -56.83 2.35
C ALA A 20 39.42 -55.90 1.14
N LEU A 21 38.31 -55.77 0.41
CA LEU A 21 38.15 -54.88 -0.75
C LEU A 21 38.48 -53.40 -0.47
N TRP A 22 38.66 -52.96 0.78
CA TRP A 22 39.05 -51.59 1.13
C TRP A 22 40.57 -51.35 1.26
N PHE A 23 41.40 -52.40 1.36
CA PHE A 23 42.85 -52.33 1.60
C PHE A 23 43.71 -52.90 0.44
N GLY A 24 43.12 -53.66 -0.48
CA GLY A 24 43.74 -54.02 -1.77
C GLY A 24 44.52 -55.33 -1.79
N GLN A 25 44.72 -55.96 -0.63
CA GLN A 25 45.08 -57.37 -0.53
C GLN A 25 43.78 -58.18 -0.43
N GLY A 26 43.64 -59.20 -1.29
CA GLY A 26 42.42 -59.99 -1.44
C GLY A 26 42.33 -61.13 -0.44
N ASP A 27 42.22 -60.81 0.84
CA ASP A 27 41.91 -61.77 1.91
C ASP A 27 40.50 -61.53 2.50
N ASP A 28 39.99 -62.47 3.30
CA ASP A 28 38.80 -62.35 4.19
C ASP A 28 37.45 -61.97 3.55
N TYR A 29 37.24 -62.33 2.28
CA TYR A 29 35.91 -62.36 1.67
C TYR A 29 35.77 -63.39 0.54
N PHE A 30 34.54 -63.84 0.31
CA PHE A 30 34.15 -64.57 -0.90
C PHE A 30 33.24 -63.71 -1.77
N LEU A 31 33.39 -63.87 -3.09
CA LEU A 31 32.44 -63.34 -4.05
C LEU A 31 31.58 -64.49 -4.60
N TYR A 32 30.31 -64.52 -4.23
CA TYR A 32 29.36 -65.49 -4.73
C TYR A 32 28.50 -64.86 -5.82
N HIS A 33 28.63 -65.35 -7.05
CA HIS A 33 27.71 -64.98 -8.11
C HIS A 33 26.38 -65.73 -7.92
N ARG A 34 25.31 -64.99 -7.57
CA ARG A 34 24.00 -65.57 -7.30
C ARG A 34 23.21 -65.74 -8.62
N PRO A 35 22.96 -66.98 -9.08
CA PRO A 35 22.34 -67.21 -10.38
C PRO A 35 20.88 -66.76 -10.48
N SER A 36 20.19 -66.60 -9.35
CA SER A 36 18.75 -66.27 -9.34
C SER A 36 18.45 -64.85 -9.84
N ASP A 37 19.41 -63.93 -9.77
CA ASP A 37 19.25 -62.54 -10.14
C ASP A 37 20.50 -61.90 -10.75
N ASP A 38 21.46 -62.73 -11.16
CA ASP A 38 22.70 -62.33 -11.84
C ASP A 38 23.56 -61.33 -11.03
N ARG A 39 23.37 -61.26 -9.70
CA ARG A 39 24.11 -60.36 -8.82
C ARG A 39 25.25 -61.08 -8.11
N SER A 40 26.40 -60.40 -8.03
CA SER A 40 27.49 -60.83 -7.15
C SER A 40 27.23 -60.39 -5.71
N ILE A 41 27.29 -61.34 -4.79
CA ILE A 41 27.17 -61.13 -3.34
C ILE A 41 28.56 -61.21 -2.74
N LEU A 42 28.88 -60.21 -1.93
CA LEU A 42 30.06 -60.24 -1.08
C LEU A 42 29.71 -60.95 0.22
N ILE A 43 30.36 -62.07 0.50
CA ILE A 43 30.25 -62.82 1.74
C ILE A 43 31.50 -62.52 2.55
N SER A 44 31.35 -61.88 3.69
CA SER A 44 32.48 -61.65 4.58
C SER A 44 32.99 -62.96 5.16
N TRP A 45 34.30 -63.12 5.20
CA TRP A 45 35.01 -64.19 5.89
C TRP A 45 35.94 -63.55 6.95
N ASP A 46 36.45 -64.31 7.93
CA ASP A 46 37.33 -63.90 9.04
C ASP A 46 37.08 -62.50 9.66
N HIS A 47 36.59 -62.48 10.92
CA HIS A 47 36.28 -61.24 11.65
C HIS A 47 36.95 -61.21 13.04
N ASP A 48 38.02 -61.96 13.23
CA ASP A 48 38.74 -62.05 14.50
C ASP A 48 39.55 -60.78 14.85
N GLU A 49 39.68 -59.84 13.92
CA GLU A 49 40.20 -58.47 14.13
C GLU A 49 39.13 -57.37 14.04
N THR A 50 37.88 -57.67 14.42
CA THR A 50 36.79 -56.69 14.57
C THR A 50 36.55 -56.28 16.02
N PHE A 51 35.99 -55.08 16.24
CA PHE A 51 35.75 -54.42 17.53
C PHE A 51 37.04 -54.11 18.31
N CYS A 52 37.65 -55.14 18.89
CA CYS A 52 38.89 -55.05 19.66
C CYS A 52 39.79 -56.24 19.32
N ASP A 53 40.98 -55.90 18.84
CA ASP A 53 42.10 -56.81 18.65
C ASP A 53 42.57 -57.34 20.03
N PRO A 54 43.02 -58.62 20.16
CA PRO A 54 43.66 -59.13 21.37
C PRO A 54 44.90 -58.34 21.82
N ASN A 55 45.44 -57.45 20.99
CA ASN A 55 46.41 -56.44 21.38
C ASN A 55 45.73 -55.22 22.03
N PRO A 56 45.92 -54.96 23.34
CA PRO A 56 45.25 -53.88 24.06
C PRO A 56 45.59 -52.47 23.55
N ASP A 57 46.72 -52.27 22.85
CA ASP A 57 47.09 -50.99 22.22
C ASP A 57 46.21 -50.68 20.98
N LEU A 58 45.44 -51.65 20.52
CA LEU A 58 44.65 -51.60 19.31
C LEU A 58 43.14 -51.52 19.59
N CYS A 59 42.66 -51.77 20.80
CA CYS A 59 41.24 -51.60 21.17
C CYS A 59 40.91 -50.11 21.39
N ASN A 60 40.60 -49.38 20.30
CA ASN A 60 40.33 -47.93 20.35
C ASN A 60 38.98 -47.58 19.69
N PRO A 61 37.94 -47.22 20.47
CA PRO A 61 36.64 -46.84 19.94
C PRO A 61 36.68 -45.54 19.10
N ASN A 62 37.74 -44.73 19.21
CA ASN A 62 37.88 -43.46 18.50
C ASN A 62 38.51 -43.59 17.10
N ASN A 63 38.74 -44.82 16.62
CA ASN A 63 39.33 -45.02 15.30
C ASN A 63 38.52 -44.36 14.18
N SER A 64 39.25 -43.92 13.16
CA SER A 64 38.64 -43.16 12.07
C SER A 64 37.63 -43.99 11.28
N ILE A 65 36.50 -43.37 10.92
CA ILE A 65 35.56 -43.91 9.94
C ILE A 65 36.12 -43.91 8.51
N TRP A 66 37.30 -43.33 8.27
CA TRP A 66 37.96 -43.23 6.96
C TRP A 66 39.07 -44.27 6.75
N ARG A 67 38.82 -45.48 7.24
CA ARG A 67 39.77 -46.60 7.17
C ARG A 67 40.09 -47.11 5.76
N PRO A 68 39.15 -47.17 4.80
CA PRO A 68 39.51 -47.53 3.43
C PRO A 68 40.63 -46.63 2.91
N ASN A 69 41.79 -47.22 2.63
CA ASN A 69 43.00 -46.50 2.23
C ASN A 69 43.31 -46.67 0.73
N LEU A 70 42.62 -47.59 0.06
CA LEU A 70 42.68 -47.74 -1.38
C LEU A 70 42.25 -46.43 -2.08
N PRO A 71 43.08 -45.87 -2.99
CA PRO A 71 42.78 -44.60 -3.65
C PRO A 71 41.43 -44.58 -4.37
N ILE A 72 41.03 -45.69 -4.99
CA ILE A 72 39.76 -45.79 -5.71
C ILE A 72 38.56 -45.77 -4.75
N VAL A 73 38.68 -46.42 -3.59
CA VAL A 73 37.61 -46.46 -2.58
C VAL A 73 37.49 -45.09 -1.92
N ARG A 74 38.62 -44.46 -1.57
CA ARG A 74 38.63 -43.08 -1.06
C ARG A 74 38.00 -42.10 -2.03
N ARG A 75 38.29 -42.20 -3.32
CA ARG A 75 37.69 -41.33 -4.34
C ARG A 75 36.16 -41.44 -4.39
N ILE A 76 35.62 -42.64 -4.22
CA ILE A 76 34.16 -42.86 -4.15
C ILE A 76 33.61 -42.29 -2.85
N LEU A 77 34.21 -42.66 -1.71
CA LEU A 77 33.72 -42.27 -0.38
C LEU A 77 33.82 -40.77 -0.09
N LEU A 78 34.68 -40.03 -0.80
CA LEU A 78 34.87 -38.58 -0.65
C LEU A 78 34.08 -37.75 -1.68
N TYR A 79 33.27 -38.38 -2.54
CA TYR A 79 32.33 -37.64 -3.37
C TYR A 79 31.14 -37.19 -2.51
N PRO A 80 30.76 -35.88 -2.49
CA PRO A 80 29.85 -35.34 -1.47
C PRO A 80 28.56 -36.11 -1.25
N ASP A 81 27.83 -36.45 -2.33
CA ASP A 81 26.58 -37.22 -2.24
C ASP A 81 26.81 -38.60 -1.60
N PHE A 82 27.92 -39.25 -1.96
CA PHE A 82 28.26 -40.58 -1.43
C PHE A 82 28.76 -40.50 0.01
N THR A 83 29.50 -39.46 0.37
CA THR A 83 29.90 -39.20 1.75
C THR A 83 28.69 -38.99 2.65
N ARG A 84 27.70 -38.22 2.21
CA ARG A 84 26.44 -38.01 2.95
C ARG A 84 25.72 -39.33 3.18
N TRP A 85 25.56 -40.14 2.13
CA TRP A 85 24.98 -41.47 2.22
C TRP A 85 25.78 -42.42 3.13
N TYR A 86 27.10 -42.33 3.12
CA TYR A 86 27.98 -43.07 4.00
C TYR A 86 27.78 -42.68 5.47
N TYR A 87 27.70 -41.39 5.79
CA TYR A 87 27.38 -40.91 7.13
C TYR A 87 25.98 -41.34 7.58
N GLN A 88 24.97 -41.24 6.71
CA GLN A 88 23.62 -41.73 6.98
C GLN A 88 23.62 -43.23 7.31
N ASP A 89 24.39 -44.04 6.57
CA ASP A 89 24.48 -45.47 6.81
C ASP A 89 25.22 -45.77 8.14
N ILE A 90 26.31 -45.05 8.47
CA ILE A 90 26.99 -45.18 9.77
C ILE A 90 26.02 -44.85 10.92
N ALA A 91 25.32 -43.72 10.83
CA ALA A 91 24.40 -43.27 11.86
C ALA A 91 23.22 -44.24 12.02
N SER A 92 22.66 -44.74 10.91
CA SER A 92 21.62 -45.76 10.93
C SER A 92 22.10 -47.05 11.60
N ILE A 93 23.26 -47.60 11.20
CA ILE A 93 23.76 -48.84 11.80
C ILE A 93 24.01 -48.66 13.30
N ALA A 94 24.59 -47.52 13.72
CA ALA A 94 24.84 -47.22 15.12
C ALA A 94 23.54 -47.06 15.95
N ALA A 95 22.48 -46.55 15.34
CA ALA A 95 21.16 -46.40 15.96
C ALA A 95 20.35 -47.71 15.99
N ASP A 96 20.59 -48.60 15.02
CA ASP A 96 19.82 -49.82 14.81
C ASP A 96 20.66 -51.08 15.10
N GLU A 97 21.28 -51.70 14.09
CA GLU A 97 21.85 -53.05 14.18
C GLU A 97 23.03 -53.17 15.16
N PHE A 98 23.75 -52.06 15.39
CA PHE A 98 24.88 -51.93 16.30
C PHE A 98 24.54 -51.17 17.59
N SER A 99 23.26 -50.84 17.81
CA SER A 99 22.82 -50.16 19.02
C SER A 99 23.08 -50.97 20.28
N ILE A 100 23.12 -50.30 21.43
CA ILE A 100 23.24 -50.95 22.75
C ILE A 100 22.13 -52.00 22.96
N ALA A 101 20.90 -51.69 22.54
CA ALA A 101 19.74 -52.55 22.69
C ALA A 101 19.89 -53.88 21.92
N GLU A 102 20.55 -53.84 20.76
CA GLU A 102 20.80 -55.01 19.93
C GLU A 102 22.09 -55.76 20.33
N MET A 103 23.17 -55.03 20.61
CA MET A 103 24.49 -55.62 20.84
C MET A 103 24.65 -56.25 22.23
N TYR A 104 24.11 -55.64 23.29
CA TYR A 104 24.32 -56.15 24.65
C TYR A 104 23.73 -57.55 24.85
N PRO A 105 22.49 -57.85 24.43
CA PRO A 105 21.95 -59.20 24.52
C PRO A 105 22.73 -60.22 23.70
N ARG A 106 23.25 -59.83 22.52
CA ARG A 106 24.07 -60.72 21.67
C ARG A 106 25.39 -61.06 22.35
N ILE A 107 26.05 -60.07 22.97
CA ILE A 107 27.28 -60.26 23.74
C ILE A 107 27.03 -61.16 24.96
N ASP A 108 25.91 -60.97 25.66
CA ASP A 108 25.53 -61.80 26.80
C ASP A 108 25.27 -63.26 26.42
N ALA A 109 24.72 -63.48 25.22
CA ALA A 109 24.43 -64.79 24.66
C ALA A 109 25.66 -65.56 24.15
N LEU A 110 26.82 -64.91 24.01
CA LEU A 110 28.05 -65.61 23.60
C LEU A 110 28.35 -66.77 24.57
N PRO A 111 28.97 -67.87 24.13
CA PRO A 111 29.49 -68.89 25.06
C PRO A 111 30.59 -68.29 25.94
N ARG A 112 30.85 -68.87 27.11
CA ARG A 112 32.03 -68.50 27.92
C ARG A 112 33.28 -68.91 27.15
N LEU A 113 33.86 -67.95 26.43
CA LEU A 113 35.21 -68.07 25.89
C LEU A 113 36.17 -68.22 27.08
N GLY A 114 37.22 -69.02 26.94
CA GLY A 114 38.04 -69.56 28.04
C GLY A 114 38.80 -68.56 28.94
N TYR A 115 38.49 -67.27 28.88
CA TYR A 115 38.96 -66.22 29.80
C TYR A 115 37.76 -65.30 30.09
N GLY A 116 37.15 -65.45 31.26
CA GLY A 116 35.84 -64.90 31.60
C GLY A 116 35.72 -63.37 31.77
N GLU A 117 36.57 -62.56 31.15
CA GLU A 117 36.71 -61.12 31.44
C GLU A 117 36.39 -60.16 30.27
N GLY A 118 36.21 -60.62 29.03
CA GLY A 118 36.10 -59.71 27.87
C GLY A 118 34.71 -59.16 27.49
N ARG A 119 33.61 -59.55 28.16
CA ARG A 119 32.25 -59.14 27.74
C ARG A 119 31.91 -57.72 28.14
N ASP A 120 32.26 -57.33 29.37
CA ASP A 120 32.00 -55.99 29.86
C ASP A 120 32.88 -54.97 29.11
N GLU A 121 34.13 -55.31 28.83
CA GLU A 121 35.02 -54.54 27.96
C GLU A 121 34.44 -54.36 26.54
N LEU A 122 33.87 -55.42 25.94
CA LEU A 122 33.21 -55.32 24.63
C LEU A 122 31.95 -54.45 24.68
N LYS A 123 31.17 -54.50 25.76
CA LYS A 123 30.01 -53.62 25.97
C LYS A 123 30.41 -52.15 26.13
N GLU A 124 31.49 -51.89 26.88
CA GLU A 124 32.07 -50.56 27.03
C GLU A 124 32.59 -50.04 25.69
N TYR A 125 33.29 -50.89 24.93
CA TYR A 125 33.72 -50.57 23.56
C TYR A 125 32.54 -50.20 22.67
N VAL A 126 31.48 -51.01 22.61
CA VAL A 126 30.29 -50.73 21.78
C VAL A 126 29.70 -49.37 22.14
N SER A 127 29.49 -49.08 23.43
CA SER A 127 28.95 -47.79 23.86
C SER A 127 29.85 -46.63 23.48
N ALA A 128 31.16 -46.75 23.70
CA ALA A 128 32.14 -45.71 23.36
C ALA A 128 32.27 -45.53 21.84
N ARG A 129 32.17 -46.62 21.06
CA ARG A 129 32.25 -46.62 19.60
C ARG A 129 31.07 -45.88 19.00
N ILE A 130 29.85 -46.10 19.48
CA ILE A 130 28.67 -45.35 19.02
C ILE A 130 28.88 -43.84 19.18
N ALA A 131 29.34 -43.39 20.35
CA ALA A 131 29.64 -41.97 20.59
C ALA A 131 30.73 -41.44 19.66
N ALA A 132 31.81 -42.22 19.47
CA ALA A 132 32.93 -41.85 18.60
C ALA A 132 32.54 -41.80 17.11
N LEU A 133 31.67 -42.70 16.64
CA LEU A 133 31.16 -42.69 15.27
C LEU A 133 30.37 -41.40 15.01
N ASN A 134 29.45 -41.05 15.91
CA ASN A 134 28.64 -39.83 15.78
C ASN A 134 29.50 -38.56 15.83
N SER A 135 30.53 -38.52 16.68
CA SER A 135 31.43 -37.36 16.80
C SER A 135 32.26 -37.07 15.53
N GLN A 136 32.36 -38.04 14.63
CA GLN A 136 33.09 -37.92 13.36
C GLN A 136 32.19 -37.48 12.20
N ILE A 137 30.88 -37.34 12.43
CA ILE A 137 29.91 -36.83 11.45
C ILE A 137 29.76 -35.32 11.68
N PRO A 138 29.86 -34.48 10.64
CA PRO A 138 29.65 -33.04 10.77
C PRO A 138 28.31 -32.69 11.41
N ASP A 139 28.36 -31.88 12.47
CA ASP A 139 27.19 -31.34 13.17
C ASP A 139 26.79 -29.98 12.57
N ALA A 140 26.21 -30.03 11.37
CA ALA A 140 25.63 -28.86 10.71
C ALA A 140 24.11 -28.87 10.85
N THR A 141 23.53 -27.69 11.06
CA THR A 141 22.09 -27.47 11.10
C THR A 141 21.61 -26.84 9.80
N LEU A 142 20.34 -27.01 9.46
CA LEU A 142 19.77 -26.36 8.29
C LEU A 142 19.86 -24.84 8.43
N SER A 143 20.47 -24.19 7.45
CA SER A 143 20.58 -22.74 7.33
C SER A 143 20.45 -22.31 5.87
N ILE A 144 20.18 -21.03 5.64
CA ILE A 144 20.24 -20.38 4.33
C ILE A 144 21.32 -19.30 4.44
N SER A 145 22.37 -19.41 3.63
CA SER A 145 23.45 -18.43 3.57
C SER A 145 23.22 -17.37 2.50
N THR A 146 22.43 -17.65 1.46
CA THR A 146 22.02 -16.66 0.46
C THR A 146 21.32 -15.49 1.16
N ASN A 147 21.87 -14.30 1.00
CA ASN A 147 21.43 -13.07 1.68
C ASN A 147 21.30 -13.23 3.22
N GLY A 148 22.10 -14.11 3.83
CA GLY A 148 22.01 -14.39 5.27
C GLY A 148 20.67 -15.01 5.71
N GLY A 149 19.89 -15.56 4.77
CA GLY A 149 18.58 -16.17 5.02
C GLY A 149 17.42 -15.18 5.08
N ALA A 150 17.67 -13.89 4.84
CA ALA A 150 16.63 -12.87 4.76
C ALA A 150 16.07 -12.74 3.33
N ASP A 151 14.80 -12.37 3.22
CA ASP A 151 14.14 -12.03 1.96
C ASP A 151 14.90 -10.93 1.20
N PHE A 152 14.87 -10.98 -0.14
CA PHE A 152 15.60 -10.01 -0.97
C PHE A 152 15.02 -9.85 -2.36
N THR A 153 15.40 -8.75 -3.01
CA THR A 153 15.04 -8.45 -4.40
C THR A 153 16.15 -8.83 -5.38
N THR A 154 15.78 -9.18 -6.60
CA THR A 154 16.72 -9.40 -7.70
C THR A 154 16.08 -9.02 -9.03
N THR A 155 16.88 -8.49 -9.95
CA THR A 155 16.46 -8.24 -11.34
C THR A 155 16.66 -9.49 -12.21
N GLN A 156 17.40 -10.49 -11.72
CA GLN A 156 17.69 -11.70 -12.46
C GLN A 156 16.49 -12.65 -12.44
N PRO A 157 16.13 -13.27 -13.58
CA PRO A 157 15.01 -14.23 -13.65
C PRO A 157 15.34 -15.60 -13.04
N VAL A 158 16.56 -15.78 -12.50
CA VAL A 158 17.03 -17.02 -11.89
C VAL A 158 17.71 -16.67 -10.58
N VAL A 159 17.38 -17.44 -9.54
CA VAL A 159 18.01 -17.34 -8.23
C VAL A 159 18.79 -18.61 -7.90
N THR A 160 19.88 -18.46 -7.16
CA THR A 160 20.57 -19.58 -6.52
C THR A 160 20.54 -19.41 -5.01
N LEU A 161 19.91 -20.37 -4.34
CA LEU A 161 19.83 -20.48 -2.89
C LEU A 161 20.88 -21.48 -2.41
N GLU A 162 21.59 -21.11 -1.35
CA GLU A 162 22.64 -21.91 -0.74
C GLU A 162 22.53 -21.82 0.78
N GLY A 163 23.10 -22.81 1.44
CA GLY A 163 23.17 -22.87 2.89
C GLY A 163 23.83 -24.16 3.35
N ASP A 164 23.82 -24.39 4.66
CA ASP A 164 24.32 -25.62 5.25
C ASP A 164 23.17 -26.47 5.77
N CYS A 165 23.43 -27.77 5.94
CA CYS A 165 22.52 -28.76 6.46
C CYS A 165 23.31 -29.95 7.03
N SER A 166 22.63 -30.74 7.86
CA SER A 166 23.20 -32.00 8.33
C SER A 166 23.47 -32.94 7.15
N PRO A 167 24.61 -33.67 7.12
CA PRO A 167 24.81 -34.73 6.15
C PRO A 167 23.85 -35.91 6.32
N LEU A 168 23.16 -35.99 7.46
CA LEU A 168 22.25 -37.09 7.80
C LEU A 168 20.85 -36.95 7.20
N ARG A 169 20.50 -35.77 6.68
CA ARG A 169 19.16 -35.44 6.19
C ARG A 169 19.25 -34.76 4.83
N ASP A 170 18.37 -35.11 3.91
CA ASP A 170 18.29 -34.44 2.62
C ASP A 170 17.42 -33.19 2.71
N VAL A 171 17.79 -32.15 1.96
CA VAL A 171 17.09 -30.88 1.88
C VAL A 171 16.03 -30.93 0.78
N TYR A 172 14.86 -30.40 1.09
CA TYR A 172 13.72 -30.24 0.21
C TYR A 172 13.38 -28.75 0.08
N VAL A 173 13.09 -28.32 -1.14
CA VAL A 173 12.58 -26.98 -1.44
C VAL A 173 11.17 -27.12 -1.98
N ASN A 174 10.21 -26.47 -1.34
CA ASN A 174 8.78 -26.57 -1.68
C ASN A 174 8.29 -28.03 -1.76
N GLY A 175 8.80 -28.88 -0.87
CA GLY A 175 8.45 -30.31 -0.78
C GLY A 175 9.14 -31.23 -1.81
N SER A 176 10.03 -30.71 -2.65
CA SER A 176 10.79 -31.51 -3.64
C SER A 176 12.29 -31.43 -3.41
N SER A 177 13.00 -32.55 -3.65
CA SER A 177 14.46 -32.59 -3.70
C SER A 177 15.02 -32.51 -5.13
N GLU A 178 14.15 -32.38 -6.13
CA GLU A 178 14.56 -32.26 -7.53
C GLU A 178 15.36 -30.98 -7.75
N GLY A 179 16.51 -31.08 -8.43
CA GLY A 179 17.41 -29.94 -8.65
C GLY A 179 18.34 -29.60 -7.48
N MET A 180 18.16 -30.24 -6.31
CA MET A 180 19.06 -30.08 -5.16
C MET A 180 20.46 -30.63 -5.46
N ARG A 181 21.49 -29.91 -5.05
CA ARG A 181 22.90 -30.32 -5.17
C ARG A 181 23.62 -30.11 -3.86
N TYR A 182 24.64 -30.93 -3.61
CA TYR A 182 25.50 -30.82 -2.43
C TYR A 182 26.95 -30.53 -2.84
N PRO A 183 27.36 -29.25 -2.97
CA PRO A 183 28.75 -28.90 -3.28
C PRO A 183 29.76 -29.43 -2.27
N THR A 184 29.36 -29.52 -1.00
CA THR A 184 30.11 -30.17 0.07
C THR A 184 29.18 -31.11 0.83
N VAL A 185 29.69 -31.81 1.84
CA VAL A 185 28.90 -32.75 2.64
C VAL A 185 27.84 -32.05 3.51
N THR A 186 28.06 -30.78 3.87
CA THR A 186 27.12 -29.97 4.65
C THR A 186 26.44 -28.90 3.82
N THR A 187 27.06 -28.42 2.74
CA THR A 187 26.51 -27.32 1.94
C THR A 187 25.53 -27.84 0.91
N TRP A 188 24.34 -27.25 0.85
CA TRP A 188 23.33 -27.49 -0.17
C TRP A 188 23.22 -26.28 -1.12
N ARG A 189 22.78 -26.54 -2.35
CA ARG A 189 22.57 -25.53 -3.39
C ARG A 189 21.36 -25.89 -4.24
N TYR A 190 20.51 -24.90 -4.47
CA TYR A 190 19.31 -24.99 -5.28
C TYR A 190 19.20 -23.80 -6.22
N THR A 191 18.94 -24.04 -7.51
CA THR A 191 18.75 -22.99 -8.52
C THR A 191 17.35 -23.08 -9.08
N SER A 192 16.64 -21.95 -9.16
CA SER A 192 15.27 -21.90 -9.68
C SER A 192 15.03 -20.66 -10.53
N THR A 193 14.18 -20.82 -11.54
CA THR A 193 13.62 -19.71 -12.31
C THR A 193 12.54 -19.01 -11.47
N LEU A 194 12.53 -17.70 -11.49
CA LEU A 194 11.49 -16.86 -10.89
C LEU A 194 10.38 -16.63 -11.91
N TRP A 195 9.13 -16.85 -11.51
CA TRP A 195 7.97 -16.79 -12.42
C TRP A 195 7.00 -15.67 -12.07
N THR A 196 6.98 -15.28 -10.81
CA THR A 196 6.12 -14.23 -10.24
C THR A 196 7.00 -13.13 -9.64
N ARG A 197 6.37 -12.03 -9.23
CA ARG A 197 7.03 -11.01 -8.42
C ARG A 197 7.49 -11.62 -7.09
N ASP A 198 6.60 -12.28 -6.36
CA ASP A 198 6.91 -12.87 -5.05
C ASP A 198 7.13 -14.39 -5.22
N ASN A 199 8.34 -14.88 -4.93
CA ASN A 199 8.66 -16.31 -5.03
C ASN A 199 9.05 -16.84 -3.65
N VAL A 200 8.13 -17.58 -3.01
CA VAL A 200 8.33 -18.15 -1.68
C VAL A 200 8.98 -19.53 -1.79
N PHE A 201 10.11 -19.70 -1.10
CA PHE A 201 10.81 -20.97 -0.97
C PHE A 201 10.75 -21.45 0.47
N VAL A 202 10.11 -22.59 0.69
CA VAL A 202 10.13 -23.32 1.96
C VAL A 202 11.23 -24.37 1.89
N ILE A 203 12.30 -24.17 2.65
CA ILE A 203 13.45 -25.07 2.73
C ILE A 203 13.30 -25.90 4.00
N THR A 204 13.38 -27.22 3.90
CA THR A 204 13.32 -28.12 5.07
C THR A 204 14.22 -29.33 4.88
N ASP A 205 14.71 -29.90 5.98
CA ASP A 205 15.40 -31.20 5.99
C ASP A 205 14.61 -32.28 6.75
N GLY A 206 13.32 -32.02 7.01
CA GLY A 206 12.41 -32.89 7.75
C GLY A 206 12.38 -32.67 9.26
N GLN A 207 13.37 -31.97 9.83
CA GLN A 207 13.39 -31.60 11.24
C GLN A 207 13.39 -30.08 11.41
N ASP A 208 14.21 -29.38 10.63
CA ASP A 208 14.27 -27.92 10.60
C ASP A 208 13.55 -27.38 9.35
N SER A 209 12.98 -26.18 9.44
CA SER A 209 12.34 -25.51 8.30
C SER A 209 12.57 -24.00 8.34
N HIS A 210 12.91 -23.44 7.18
CA HIS A 210 13.08 -22.01 6.95
C HIS A 210 12.28 -21.59 5.73
N THR A 211 11.95 -20.30 5.65
CA THR A 211 11.29 -19.70 4.50
C THR A 211 12.08 -18.48 4.07
N ILE A 212 12.26 -18.32 2.75
CA ILE A 212 12.83 -17.13 2.13
C ILE A 212 11.98 -16.74 0.93
N THR A 213 11.65 -15.47 0.83
CA THR A 213 10.95 -14.88 -0.31
C THR A 213 11.96 -14.15 -1.19
N VAL A 214 11.97 -14.47 -2.48
CA VAL A 214 12.78 -13.78 -3.48
C VAL A 214 11.85 -12.96 -4.37
N TYR A 215 12.04 -11.65 -4.36
CA TYR A 215 11.23 -10.71 -5.12
C TYR A 215 11.89 -10.42 -6.48
N TRP A 216 11.27 -10.86 -7.57
CA TRP A 216 11.78 -10.60 -8.92
C TRP A 216 11.37 -9.20 -9.38
N ASP A 217 12.28 -8.24 -9.30
CA ASP A 217 12.03 -6.83 -9.65
C ASP A 217 12.41 -6.60 -11.11
N ALA A 218 11.50 -6.92 -12.01
CA ALA A 218 11.74 -6.81 -13.45
C ALA A 218 11.22 -5.50 -14.06
N PHE A 219 10.32 -4.80 -13.35
CA PHE A 219 9.66 -3.61 -13.86
C PHE A 219 10.17 -2.36 -13.13
N HIS A 220 10.77 -1.45 -13.90
CA HIS A 220 11.39 -0.23 -13.37
C HIS A 220 10.96 1.04 -14.13
N GLY A 221 9.90 0.96 -14.94
CA GLY A 221 9.49 2.00 -15.88
C GLY A 221 9.94 1.72 -17.32
N GLY A 222 9.87 2.76 -18.14
CA GLY A 222 10.04 2.73 -19.58
C GLY A 222 8.71 2.90 -20.33
N VAL A 223 8.81 2.98 -21.66
CA VAL A 223 7.65 2.95 -22.56
C VAL A 223 7.11 1.52 -22.63
N LEU A 224 5.82 1.35 -22.31
CA LEU A 224 5.19 0.04 -22.38
C LEU A 224 5.16 -0.48 -23.81
N ALA A 225 5.48 -1.77 -23.98
CA ALA A 225 5.44 -2.46 -25.28
C ALA A 225 4.17 -3.32 -25.46
N GLU A 226 3.47 -3.61 -24.36
CA GLU A 226 2.24 -4.40 -24.29
C GLU A 226 1.43 -3.99 -23.06
N ASP A 227 0.17 -4.44 -22.99
CA ASP A 227 -0.64 -4.28 -21.79
C ASP A 227 0.11 -4.85 -20.58
N THR A 228 0.28 -4.03 -19.55
CA THR A 228 1.14 -4.35 -18.41
C THR A 228 0.32 -4.37 -17.14
N ILE A 229 0.48 -5.44 -16.36
CA ILE A 229 -0.07 -5.56 -15.01
C ILE A 229 1.09 -5.46 -14.01
N ILE A 230 1.06 -4.44 -13.15
CA ILE A 230 1.92 -4.40 -11.97
C ILE A 230 1.21 -5.18 -10.87
N ALA A 231 1.70 -6.39 -10.65
CA ALA A 231 1.10 -7.33 -9.71
C ALA A 231 1.31 -6.93 -8.24
N THR A 232 0.37 -7.34 -7.40
CA THR A 232 0.44 -7.18 -5.94
C THR A 232 1.70 -7.84 -5.41
N SER A 233 2.39 -7.15 -4.51
CA SER A 233 3.68 -7.57 -3.97
C SER A 233 3.81 -7.14 -2.52
N ALA A 234 4.40 -7.99 -1.67
CA ALA A 234 4.75 -7.59 -0.30
C ALA A 234 5.93 -6.59 -0.26
N TYR A 235 6.65 -6.43 -1.38
CA TYR A 235 7.79 -5.53 -1.50
C TYR A 235 7.54 -4.42 -2.54
N PRO A 236 7.86 -3.14 -2.25
CA PRO A 236 7.67 -2.03 -3.19
C PRO A 236 8.42 -2.20 -4.51
N TYR A 237 7.87 -1.65 -5.60
CA TYR A 237 8.56 -1.55 -6.88
C TYR A 237 9.46 -0.31 -6.91
N ALA A 238 10.72 -0.46 -7.32
CA ALA A 238 11.61 0.67 -7.55
C ALA A 238 11.44 1.17 -8.99
N ILE A 239 10.88 2.37 -9.17
CA ILE A 239 10.67 2.99 -10.48
C ILE A 239 11.84 3.93 -10.77
N THR A 240 12.77 3.47 -11.62
CA THR A 240 14.02 4.17 -11.94
C THR A 240 13.99 4.89 -13.28
N ASP A 241 12.97 4.62 -14.10
CA ASP A 241 12.68 5.30 -15.36
C ASP A 241 11.22 5.81 -15.37
N ASP A 242 10.90 6.77 -16.24
CA ASP A 242 9.51 7.24 -16.40
C ASP A 242 8.64 6.08 -16.89
N ILE A 243 7.43 5.94 -16.35
CA ILE A 243 6.45 4.99 -16.90
C ILE A 243 5.69 5.71 -18.00
N VAL A 244 5.72 5.21 -19.23
CA VAL A 244 4.97 5.81 -20.35
C VAL A 244 4.00 4.78 -20.93
N VAL A 245 2.71 5.11 -20.89
CA VAL A 245 1.62 4.29 -21.43
C VAL A 245 1.19 4.88 -22.79
N PRO A 246 1.63 4.29 -23.91
CA PRO A 246 1.33 4.81 -25.25
C PRO A 246 -0.09 4.42 -25.70
N ALA A 247 -0.48 4.97 -26.86
CA ALA A 247 -1.76 4.70 -27.52
C ALA A 247 -2.07 3.20 -27.65
N GLY A 248 -3.28 2.81 -27.25
CA GLY A 248 -3.80 1.45 -27.41
C GLY A 248 -3.31 0.44 -26.37
N LEU A 249 -2.50 0.86 -25.39
CA LEU A 249 -2.04 0.02 -24.28
C LEU A 249 -2.66 0.45 -22.94
N ALA A 250 -2.81 -0.51 -22.04
CA ALA A 250 -3.25 -0.28 -20.68
C ALA A 250 -2.17 -0.63 -19.65
N LEU A 251 -2.03 0.23 -18.64
CA LEU A 251 -1.34 -0.08 -17.39
C LEU A 251 -2.37 -0.37 -16.31
N THR A 252 -2.38 -1.61 -15.81
CA THR A 252 -3.19 -2.00 -14.64
C THR A 252 -2.29 -2.16 -13.44
N ILE A 253 -2.65 -1.53 -12.32
CA ILE A 253 -1.93 -1.64 -11.05
C ILE A 253 -2.87 -2.32 -10.07
N GLU A 254 -2.47 -3.49 -9.56
CA GLU A 254 -3.30 -4.26 -8.63
C GLU A 254 -3.38 -3.61 -7.24
N PRO A 255 -4.43 -3.90 -6.45
CA PRO A 255 -4.55 -3.41 -5.07
C PRO A 255 -3.33 -3.74 -4.19
N GLY A 256 -2.93 -2.79 -3.33
CA GLY A 256 -1.82 -2.97 -2.39
C GLY A 256 -0.42 -2.77 -2.97
N VAL A 257 -0.30 -2.47 -4.27
CA VAL A 257 0.99 -2.14 -4.88
C VAL A 257 1.52 -0.82 -4.33
N THR A 258 2.81 -0.81 -3.99
CA THR A 258 3.57 0.42 -3.68
C THR A 258 4.63 0.65 -4.75
N LEU A 259 4.60 1.83 -5.37
CA LEU A 259 5.58 2.29 -6.35
C LEU A 259 6.46 3.38 -5.73
N HIS A 260 7.77 3.15 -5.65
CA HIS A 260 8.76 4.10 -5.19
C HIS A 260 9.48 4.72 -6.40
N PHE A 261 9.12 5.96 -6.75
CA PHE A 261 9.70 6.69 -7.86
C PHE A 261 11.02 7.35 -7.47
N GLN A 262 12.09 7.10 -8.22
CA GLN A 262 13.30 7.89 -8.12
C GLN A 262 13.02 9.37 -8.43
N ALA A 263 13.92 10.23 -7.94
CA ALA A 263 13.85 11.67 -8.16
C ALA A 263 13.57 12.01 -9.63
N ASN A 264 12.60 12.90 -9.85
CA ASN A 264 12.19 13.38 -11.17
C ASN A 264 11.62 12.31 -12.12
N ARG A 265 11.23 11.13 -11.64
CA ARG A 265 10.46 10.17 -12.46
C ARG A 265 8.98 10.49 -12.45
N SER A 266 8.28 10.18 -13.53
CA SER A 266 6.84 10.42 -13.68
C SER A 266 6.11 9.22 -14.28
N LEU A 267 4.78 9.21 -14.14
CA LEU A 267 3.90 8.30 -14.87
C LEU A 267 3.14 9.13 -15.91
N ARG A 268 3.38 8.88 -17.19
CA ARG A 268 2.72 9.54 -18.32
C ARG A 268 1.80 8.59 -19.06
N VAL A 269 0.56 9.00 -19.28
CA VAL A 269 -0.43 8.32 -20.12
C VAL A 269 -0.66 9.20 -21.34
N GLU A 270 -0.21 8.72 -22.50
CA GLU A 270 -0.32 9.45 -23.77
C GLU A 270 -1.70 9.26 -24.42
N GLU A 271 -1.96 10.00 -25.49
CA GLU A 271 -3.23 9.96 -26.21
C GLU A 271 -3.61 8.51 -26.60
N GLY A 272 -4.78 8.05 -26.14
CA GLY A 272 -5.27 6.69 -26.36
C GLY A 272 -4.66 5.60 -25.47
N GLY A 273 -3.74 5.93 -24.57
CA GLY A 273 -3.29 5.04 -23.49
C GLY A 273 -4.25 5.04 -22.32
N ARG A 274 -4.21 4.00 -21.47
CA ARG A 274 -5.14 3.86 -20.33
C ARG A 274 -4.43 3.50 -19.02
N LEU A 275 -4.78 4.19 -17.94
CA LEU A 275 -4.36 3.87 -16.57
C LEU A 275 -5.53 3.32 -15.73
N LEU A 276 -5.35 2.13 -15.17
CA LEU A 276 -6.26 1.48 -14.22
C LEU A 276 -5.51 1.24 -12.91
N ALA A 277 -5.61 2.19 -11.98
CA ALA A 277 -5.09 2.08 -10.62
C ALA A 277 -6.26 2.03 -9.64
N GLU A 278 -6.81 0.84 -9.43
CA GLU A 278 -8.01 0.62 -8.60
C GLU A 278 -7.64 -0.23 -7.38
N GLY A 279 -7.22 0.44 -6.29
CA GLY A 279 -6.96 -0.18 -5.01
C GLY A 279 -8.24 -0.52 -4.25
N THR A 280 -8.10 -0.87 -2.98
CA THR A 280 -9.23 -0.99 -2.05
C THR A 280 -8.92 -0.24 -0.76
N ALA A 281 -9.94 0.10 0.03
CA ALA A 281 -9.72 0.71 1.35
C ALA A 281 -8.78 -0.10 2.27
N ALA A 282 -8.76 -1.43 2.13
CA ALA A 282 -7.86 -2.32 2.89
C ALA A 282 -6.46 -2.45 2.27
N GLN A 283 -6.33 -2.22 0.97
CA GLN A 283 -5.11 -2.38 0.19
C GLN A 283 -5.00 -1.24 -0.82
N PRO A 284 -4.71 -0.01 -0.36
CA PRO A 284 -4.57 1.12 -1.25
C PRO A 284 -3.34 0.95 -2.14
N ILE A 285 -3.38 1.55 -3.33
CA ILE A 285 -2.19 1.68 -4.19
C ILE A 285 -1.41 2.91 -3.73
N VAL A 286 -0.10 2.80 -3.53
CA VAL A 286 0.72 3.91 -3.05
C VAL A 286 1.71 4.35 -4.14
N PHE A 287 1.59 5.59 -4.59
CA PHE A 287 2.55 6.27 -5.45
C PHE A 287 3.35 7.26 -4.60
N THR A 288 4.62 6.96 -4.37
CA THR A 288 5.45 7.77 -3.48
C THR A 288 6.89 7.84 -4.00
N ARG A 289 7.70 8.70 -3.39
CA ARG A 289 9.11 8.88 -3.75
C ARG A 289 10.01 7.79 -3.20
N GLN A 290 11.13 7.56 -3.87
CA GLN A 290 12.28 6.83 -3.34
C GLN A 290 13.27 7.81 -2.70
N GLY A 291 13.49 7.69 -1.39
CA GLY A 291 14.41 8.57 -0.66
C GLY A 291 13.80 9.93 -0.34
N ASP A 292 14.61 10.99 -0.41
CA ASP A 292 14.26 12.34 0.08
C ASP A 292 13.91 13.34 -1.03
N ASP A 293 13.93 12.93 -2.29
CA ASP A 293 13.61 13.81 -3.43
C ASP A 293 12.21 13.54 -3.98
N TYR A 294 11.54 14.59 -4.43
CA TYR A 294 10.19 14.49 -5.01
C TYR A 294 10.19 13.82 -6.38
N TRP A 295 9.10 13.14 -6.71
CA TRP A 295 8.82 12.62 -8.05
C TRP A 295 7.86 13.54 -8.82
N GLY A 296 7.69 13.28 -10.11
CA GLY A 296 6.95 14.16 -11.03
C GLY A 296 5.44 14.03 -10.97
N GLY A 297 4.90 12.99 -10.33
CA GLY A 297 3.47 12.70 -10.31
C GLY A 297 2.94 12.06 -11.61
N ILE A 298 1.61 12.13 -11.78
CA ILE A 298 0.88 11.46 -12.85
C ILE A 298 0.44 12.48 -13.90
N LEU A 299 0.77 12.26 -15.17
CA LEU A 299 0.38 13.08 -16.30
C LEU A 299 -0.45 12.28 -17.28
N LEU A 300 -1.70 12.71 -17.51
CA LEU A 300 -2.56 12.24 -18.59
C LEU A 300 -2.58 13.32 -19.67
N GLU A 301 -2.20 12.95 -20.89
CA GLU A 301 -2.08 13.86 -22.02
C GLU A 301 -2.95 13.39 -23.18
N CYS A 302 -3.99 14.16 -23.49
CA CYS A 302 -5.00 13.91 -24.52
C CYS A 302 -5.74 12.56 -24.46
N THR A 303 -5.56 11.74 -23.42
CA THR A 303 -6.24 10.44 -23.34
C THR A 303 -7.70 10.59 -22.93
N GLN A 304 -8.60 10.12 -23.79
CA GLN A 304 -10.05 10.09 -23.56
C GLN A 304 -10.54 8.72 -23.08
N GLU A 305 -9.61 7.79 -22.82
CA GLU A 305 -9.92 6.49 -22.24
C GLU A 305 -10.47 6.63 -20.82
N ASP A 306 -11.07 5.56 -20.33
CA ASP A 306 -11.54 5.49 -18.95
C ASP A 306 -10.37 5.26 -17.99
N ASN A 307 -9.68 6.35 -17.63
CA ASN A 307 -8.59 6.37 -16.68
C ASN A 307 -9.10 6.49 -15.24
N ARG A 308 -8.58 5.64 -14.34
CA ARG A 308 -9.06 5.53 -12.96
C ARG A 308 -7.92 5.49 -11.95
N ILE A 309 -8.07 6.30 -10.91
CA ILE A 309 -7.22 6.35 -9.73
C ILE A 309 -8.17 6.25 -8.52
N ILE A 310 -8.32 5.06 -7.97
CA ILE A 310 -9.31 4.77 -6.93
C ILE A 310 -8.62 4.10 -5.75
N HIS A 311 -8.91 4.53 -4.53
CA HIS A 311 -8.23 4.04 -3.32
C HIS A 311 -6.70 4.07 -3.45
N ALA A 312 -6.18 5.22 -3.88
CA ALA A 312 -4.76 5.47 -4.02
C ALA A 312 -4.26 6.47 -2.98
N VAL A 313 -2.96 6.43 -2.69
CA VAL A 313 -2.22 7.47 -1.98
C VAL A 313 -1.17 8.02 -2.94
N ILE A 314 -1.25 9.31 -3.24
CA ILE A 314 -0.30 10.03 -4.10
C ILE A 314 0.41 11.07 -3.22
N GLU A 315 1.71 10.92 -3.03
CA GLU A 315 2.45 11.79 -2.12
C GLU A 315 3.85 12.13 -2.60
N TYR A 316 4.38 13.26 -2.10
CA TYR A 316 5.72 13.77 -2.41
C TYR A 316 5.94 14.02 -3.90
N THR A 317 4.97 14.66 -4.55
CA THR A 317 5.04 15.09 -5.95
C THR A 317 5.51 16.54 -6.09
N ARG A 318 6.15 16.87 -7.22
CA ARG A 318 6.45 18.24 -7.62
C ARG A 318 6.38 18.38 -9.15
N GLU A 319 6.39 19.62 -9.61
CA GLU A 319 6.57 19.90 -11.04
C GLU A 319 7.96 19.45 -11.50
N VAL A 320 7.99 18.57 -12.50
CA VAL A 320 9.21 18.04 -13.11
C VAL A 320 9.21 18.26 -14.62
N ILE A 321 8.06 18.10 -15.28
CA ILE A 321 7.85 18.48 -16.67
C ILE A 321 7.11 19.82 -16.68
N THR A 322 7.48 20.73 -17.58
CA THR A 322 6.90 22.09 -17.63
C THR A 322 5.92 22.31 -18.78
N ASN A 323 5.80 21.36 -19.71
CA ASN A 323 4.91 21.48 -20.89
C ASN A 323 4.54 20.11 -21.51
N PRO A 324 3.33 19.59 -21.27
CA PRO A 324 2.39 20.04 -20.24
C PRO A 324 2.96 19.83 -18.83
N ARG A 325 2.50 20.61 -17.83
CA ARG A 325 3.08 20.58 -16.48
C ARG A 325 2.71 19.28 -15.76
N THR A 326 3.65 18.72 -15.00
CA THR A 326 3.33 17.64 -14.07
C THR A 326 3.05 18.19 -12.67
N HIS A 327 2.08 17.60 -11.99
CA HIS A 327 1.67 17.94 -10.63
C HIS A 327 1.42 16.67 -9.81
N GLY A 328 0.54 16.66 -8.80
CA GLY A 328 0.06 15.39 -8.23
C GLY A 328 -0.57 14.51 -9.30
N VAL A 329 -1.69 14.99 -9.86
CA VAL A 329 -2.32 14.46 -11.06
C VAL A 329 -2.63 15.60 -12.02
N SER A 330 -2.04 15.56 -13.21
CA SER A 330 -2.29 16.48 -14.31
C SER A 330 -3.07 15.79 -15.42
N ALA A 331 -4.25 16.29 -15.79
CA ALA A 331 -5.06 15.77 -16.89
C ALA A 331 -5.28 16.85 -17.96
N TYR A 332 -4.38 16.89 -18.93
CA TYR A 332 -4.41 17.81 -20.06
C TYR A 332 -5.24 17.20 -21.20
N GLY A 333 -6.38 17.80 -21.52
CA GLY A 333 -7.31 17.33 -22.56
C GLY A 333 -7.71 15.87 -22.35
N SER A 334 -7.80 15.43 -21.10
CA SER A 334 -7.92 14.02 -20.74
C SER A 334 -9.12 13.74 -19.85
N ARG A 335 -9.59 12.49 -19.88
CA ARG A 335 -10.63 11.98 -18.99
C ARG A 335 -10.01 11.21 -17.83
N VAL A 336 -10.39 11.53 -16.60
CA VAL A 336 -9.96 10.78 -15.41
C VAL A 336 -11.02 10.78 -14.30
N THR A 337 -11.10 9.66 -13.59
CA THR A 337 -11.82 9.56 -12.31
C THR A 337 -10.80 9.36 -11.19
N ILE A 338 -10.83 10.23 -10.20
CA ILE A 338 -10.04 10.14 -8.97
C ILE A 338 -11.00 10.02 -7.80
N ALA A 339 -11.01 8.87 -7.13
CA ALA A 339 -12.01 8.60 -6.10
C ALA A 339 -11.44 7.91 -4.86
N ASP A 340 -12.00 8.24 -3.69
CA ASP A 340 -11.72 7.56 -2.43
C ASP A 340 -10.20 7.46 -2.13
N SER A 341 -9.46 8.49 -2.55
CA SER A 341 -7.98 8.53 -2.57
C SER A 341 -7.44 9.67 -1.71
N ILE A 342 -6.14 9.62 -1.40
CA ILE A 342 -5.42 10.64 -0.65
C ILE A 342 -4.37 11.28 -1.56
N ILE A 343 -4.32 12.61 -1.63
CA ILE A 343 -3.26 13.36 -2.32
C ILE A 343 -2.64 14.34 -1.32
N ARG A 344 -1.33 14.24 -1.08
CA ARG A 344 -0.69 15.05 -0.04
C ARG A 344 0.80 15.31 -0.26
N HIS A 345 1.37 16.20 0.57
CA HIS A 345 2.80 16.47 0.63
C HIS A 345 3.36 16.91 -0.74
N THR A 346 2.74 17.90 -1.38
CA THR A 346 3.24 18.39 -2.68
C THR A 346 4.34 19.44 -2.48
N GLY A 347 5.37 19.40 -3.33
CA GLY A 347 6.46 20.38 -3.33
C GLY A 347 6.20 21.46 -4.37
N PHE A 348 5.71 22.63 -3.95
CA PHE A 348 5.31 23.75 -4.82
C PHE A 348 4.55 23.30 -6.08
N SER A 349 3.54 22.45 -5.88
CA SER A 349 2.77 21.81 -6.96
C SER A 349 1.30 21.69 -6.58
N VAL A 350 0.42 21.74 -7.59
CA VAL A 350 -1.02 21.50 -7.45
C VAL A 350 -1.26 20.02 -7.11
N ALA A 351 -2.35 19.69 -6.40
CA ALA A 351 -2.71 18.29 -6.15
C ALA A 351 -3.37 17.66 -7.38
N VAL A 352 -4.40 18.32 -7.94
CA VAL A 352 -5.08 17.89 -9.17
C VAL A 352 -5.24 19.08 -10.12
N GLN A 353 -4.78 18.92 -11.37
CA GLN A 353 -4.91 19.95 -12.39
C GLN A 353 -5.55 19.39 -13.66
N THR A 354 -6.46 20.15 -14.28
CA THR A 354 -6.97 19.86 -15.63
C THR A 354 -6.93 21.09 -16.53
N TYR A 355 -6.61 20.89 -17.81
CA TYR A 355 -6.56 21.96 -18.80
C TYR A 355 -7.01 21.45 -20.17
N PRO A 356 -7.67 22.26 -21.01
CA PRO A 356 -7.87 21.90 -22.41
C PRO A 356 -6.51 21.81 -23.11
N TRP A 357 -6.34 20.81 -23.96
CA TRP A 357 -5.04 20.56 -24.60
C TRP A 357 -5.21 20.00 -26.00
N LEU A 358 -4.50 20.59 -26.96
CA LEU A 358 -4.44 20.14 -28.37
C LEU A 358 -5.81 19.84 -29.00
N GLY A 359 -6.86 20.60 -28.63
CA GLY A 359 -8.21 20.43 -29.17
C GLY A 359 -9.09 19.43 -28.41
N HIS A 360 -8.62 18.91 -27.28
CA HIS A 360 -9.39 18.05 -26.38
C HIS A 360 -9.81 18.81 -25.12
N GLU A 361 -11.06 18.64 -24.72
CA GLU A 361 -11.59 19.13 -23.46
C GLU A 361 -11.35 18.08 -22.35
N PRO A 362 -11.00 18.50 -21.12
CA PRO A 362 -10.86 17.58 -20.01
C PRO A 362 -12.22 17.12 -19.46
N THR A 363 -12.24 15.96 -18.82
CA THR A 363 -13.39 15.48 -18.03
C THR A 363 -12.87 14.91 -16.73
N ILE A 364 -13.24 15.53 -15.60
CA ILE A 364 -12.80 15.11 -14.27
C ILE A 364 -13.99 14.73 -13.40
N TYR A 365 -13.86 13.57 -12.76
CA TYR A 365 -14.66 13.18 -11.61
C TYR A 365 -13.72 13.09 -10.41
N LEU A 366 -13.87 14.00 -9.45
CA LEU A 366 -13.07 14.05 -8.22
C LEU A 366 -13.99 13.76 -7.04
N LEU A 367 -13.95 12.54 -6.51
CA LEU A 367 -14.99 11.99 -5.64
C LEU A 367 -14.43 11.51 -4.30
N ARG A 368 -14.88 12.07 -3.18
CA ARG A 368 -14.59 11.55 -1.82
C ARG A 368 -13.10 11.38 -1.53
N ASN A 369 -12.28 12.32 -1.97
CA ASN A 369 -10.84 12.31 -1.73
C ASN A 369 -10.48 13.15 -0.50
N GLU A 370 -9.36 12.80 0.10
CA GLU A 370 -8.67 13.58 1.12
C GLU A 370 -7.49 14.31 0.44
N ILE A 371 -7.45 15.65 0.49
CA ILE A 371 -6.39 16.45 -0.15
C ILE A 371 -5.83 17.44 0.86
N TYR A 372 -4.55 17.29 1.22
CA TYR A 372 -3.93 18.18 2.22
C TYR A 372 -2.41 18.30 2.16
N ASP A 373 -1.86 19.30 2.85
CA ASP A 373 -0.44 19.67 2.76
C ASP A 373 -0.03 19.90 1.30
N ILE A 374 -0.71 20.86 0.69
CA ILE A 374 -0.53 21.25 -0.71
C ILE A 374 0.11 22.63 -0.76
N GLN A 375 1.19 22.74 -1.53
CA GLN A 375 2.00 23.97 -1.61
C GLN A 375 1.71 24.81 -2.87
N ARG A 376 0.59 24.54 -3.54
CA ARG A 376 -0.11 25.39 -4.54
C ARG A 376 -1.61 25.14 -4.37
N ASP A 377 -2.44 25.52 -5.34
CA ASP A 377 -3.87 25.24 -5.37
C ASP A 377 -4.09 23.73 -5.16
N ALA A 378 -5.09 23.33 -4.37
CA ALA A 378 -5.38 21.91 -4.20
C ALA A 378 -5.96 21.33 -5.50
N VAL A 379 -6.94 21.99 -6.08
CA VAL A 379 -7.57 21.57 -7.33
C VAL A 379 -7.68 22.76 -8.27
N HIS A 380 -7.16 22.62 -9.49
CA HIS A 380 -7.28 23.63 -10.53
C HIS A 380 -7.88 22.99 -11.80
N VAL A 381 -9.11 23.37 -12.15
CA VAL A 381 -9.79 22.86 -13.34
C VAL A 381 -10.03 24.00 -14.32
N THR A 382 -9.47 23.88 -15.52
CA THR A 382 -9.81 24.77 -16.64
C THR A 382 -10.60 24.04 -17.72
N GLY A 383 -11.73 24.63 -18.14
CA GLY A 383 -12.56 24.15 -19.25
C GLY A 383 -13.16 22.75 -19.08
N GLY A 384 -13.78 22.23 -20.15
CA GLY A 384 -14.37 20.90 -20.16
C GLY A 384 -15.51 20.66 -19.17
N TYR A 385 -15.51 19.49 -18.52
CA TYR A 385 -16.51 19.07 -17.54
C TYR A 385 -15.86 18.69 -16.22
N ALA A 386 -16.39 19.20 -15.11
CA ALA A 386 -15.93 18.87 -13.77
C ALA A 386 -17.11 18.51 -12.86
N PHE A 387 -16.99 17.34 -12.23
CA PHE A 387 -17.86 16.89 -11.16
C PHE A 387 -17.00 16.60 -9.93
N ILE A 388 -17.05 17.49 -8.95
CA ILE A 388 -16.20 17.48 -7.76
C ILE A 388 -17.12 17.33 -6.55
N GLN A 389 -17.15 16.14 -5.97
CA GLN A 389 -18.10 15.81 -4.92
C GLN A 389 -17.48 15.13 -3.70
N GLY A 390 -17.88 15.58 -2.51
CA GLY A 390 -17.60 14.85 -1.27
C GLY A 390 -16.14 14.89 -0.82
N ASN A 391 -15.31 15.77 -1.39
CA ASN A 391 -13.89 15.84 -1.06
C ASN A 391 -13.67 16.64 0.22
N HIS A 392 -12.65 16.25 0.99
CA HIS A 392 -12.16 17.00 2.14
C HIS A 392 -10.80 17.60 1.79
N ILE A 393 -10.73 18.93 1.75
CA ILE A 393 -9.56 19.69 1.30
C ILE A 393 -9.11 20.63 2.41
N TYR A 394 -7.87 20.50 2.87
CA TYR A 394 -7.34 21.38 3.93
C TYR A 394 -5.83 21.53 3.92
N ASP A 395 -5.29 22.46 4.70
CA ASP A 395 -3.85 22.73 4.77
C ASP A 395 -3.23 23.02 3.39
N VAL A 396 -3.87 23.94 2.67
CA VAL A 396 -3.45 24.41 1.34
C VAL A 396 -2.68 25.72 1.50
N ARG A 397 -1.38 25.60 1.82
CA ARG A 397 -0.56 26.72 2.32
C ARG A 397 0.91 26.56 1.92
N HIS A 398 1.58 27.66 1.55
CA HIS A 398 3.05 27.68 1.44
C HIS A 398 3.66 29.05 1.76
N GLY A 399 4.17 29.21 2.98
CA GLY A 399 4.87 30.43 3.36
C GLY A 399 3.97 31.67 3.22
N ALA A 400 4.34 32.58 2.32
CA ALA A 400 3.61 33.81 2.03
C ALA A 400 2.85 33.77 0.68
N TYR A 401 2.80 32.61 0.03
CA TYR A 401 2.02 32.43 -1.19
C TYR A 401 0.59 32.05 -0.86
N GLU A 402 -0.29 32.49 -1.73
CA GLU A 402 -1.75 32.38 -1.64
C GLU A 402 -2.21 31.38 -2.69
N PHE A 403 -2.98 30.40 -2.24
CA PHE A 403 -3.43 29.28 -3.04
C PHE A 403 -4.82 28.84 -2.62
N GLU A 404 -5.57 28.39 -3.61
CA GLU A 404 -7.00 28.11 -3.53
C GLU A 404 -7.27 26.64 -3.17
N GLY A 405 -8.39 26.39 -2.52
CA GLY A 405 -8.88 25.03 -2.33
C GLY A 405 -9.28 24.41 -3.66
N ILE A 406 -10.23 25.06 -4.34
CA ILE A 406 -10.65 24.70 -5.70
C ILE A 406 -10.70 25.96 -6.57
N GLU A 407 -9.89 26.02 -7.61
CA GLU A 407 -10.03 26.99 -8.69
C GLU A 407 -10.74 26.34 -9.89
N VAL A 408 -11.80 27.01 -10.39
CA VAL A 408 -12.41 26.68 -11.68
C VAL A 408 -12.35 27.84 -12.66
N SER A 409 -11.74 27.59 -13.81
CA SER A 409 -11.40 28.59 -14.81
C SER A 409 -12.03 28.25 -16.17
N HIS A 410 -12.65 29.21 -16.84
CA HIS A 410 -13.20 29.04 -18.20
C HIS A 410 -14.24 27.90 -18.35
N MET A 411 -15.03 27.64 -17.31
CA MET A 411 -16.06 26.59 -17.32
C MET A 411 -17.32 27.05 -18.05
N ILE A 412 -17.44 26.73 -19.35
CA ILE A 412 -18.66 27.05 -20.13
C ILE A 412 -19.80 26.11 -19.75
N THR A 413 -19.51 24.82 -19.57
CA THR A 413 -20.44 23.87 -18.96
C THR A 413 -20.34 24.05 -17.45
N PRO A 414 -21.46 24.20 -16.72
CA PRO A 414 -21.41 24.39 -15.28
C PRO A 414 -20.59 23.30 -14.59
N ALA A 415 -19.56 23.70 -13.84
CA ALA A 415 -18.88 22.82 -12.90
C ALA A 415 -19.86 22.46 -11.78
N LEU A 416 -19.86 21.19 -11.36
CA LEU A 416 -20.69 20.71 -10.26
C LEU A 416 -19.79 20.50 -9.03
N LEU A 417 -19.91 21.39 -8.05
CA LEU A 417 -19.12 21.38 -6.81
C LEU A 417 -20.06 21.05 -5.65
N LEU A 418 -20.11 19.79 -5.25
CA LEU A 418 -21.16 19.26 -4.37
C LEU A 418 -20.59 18.65 -3.09
N ASP A 419 -21.20 18.89 -1.94
CA ASP A 419 -20.90 18.11 -0.71
C ASP A 419 -19.41 18.15 -0.27
N ASN A 420 -18.63 19.15 -0.69
CA ASN A 420 -17.21 19.24 -0.33
C ASN A 420 -17.03 19.97 1.01
N HIS A 421 -16.01 19.57 1.76
CA HIS A 421 -15.57 20.25 2.97
C HIS A 421 -14.19 20.86 2.72
N ILE A 422 -14.10 22.19 2.71
CA ILE A 422 -12.85 22.90 2.37
C ILE A 422 -12.51 23.87 3.49
N HIS A 423 -11.32 23.74 4.06
CA HIS A 423 -10.90 24.64 5.11
C HIS A 423 -9.41 24.82 5.26
N ASP A 424 -8.99 25.79 6.08
CA ASP A 424 -7.57 26.06 6.31
C ASP A 424 -6.79 26.32 5.01
N VAL A 425 -7.41 27.07 4.11
CA VAL A 425 -6.84 27.47 2.82
C VAL A 425 -6.18 28.84 2.97
N SER A 426 -5.02 29.04 2.32
CA SER A 426 -4.28 30.32 2.42
C SER A 426 -4.93 31.48 1.67
N ASP A 427 -5.68 31.20 0.61
CA ASP A 427 -6.45 32.18 -0.16
C ASP A 427 -7.95 31.85 -0.13
N ASP A 428 -8.59 31.68 -1.29
CA ASP A 428 -10.00 31.35 -1.42
C ASP A 428 -10.27 29.85 -1.27
N CYS A 429 -11.31 29.48 -0.51
CA CYS A 429 -11.73 28.07 -0.47
C CYS A 429 -12.24 27.60 -1.84
N MET A 430 -12.96 28.46 -2.57
CA MET A 430 -13.30 28.27 -3.98
C MET A 430 -13.13 29.58 -4.77
N ASP A 431 -12.43 29.54 -5.90
CA ASP A 431 -12.30 30.68 -6.82
C ASP A 431 -12.81 30.34 -8.23
N LEU A 432 -13.51 31.30 -8.83
CA LEU A 432 -14.18 31.16 -10.12
C LEU A 432 -13.82 32.30 -11.06
N ASN A 433 -13.22 31.94 -12.20
CA ASN A 433 -12.77 32.88 -13.22
C ASN A 433 -13.34 32.51 -14.60
N HIS A 434 -14.17 33.36 -15.21
CA HIS A 434 -14.82 33.09 -16.51
C HIS A 434 -15.62 31.78 -16.54
N SER A 435 -16.29 31.46 -15.43
CA SER A 435 -16.84 30.12 -15.20
C SER A 435 -18.33 30.14 -14.90
N SER A 436 -19.01 29.04 -15.20
CA SER A 436 -20.31 28.70 -14.65
C SER A 436 -20.19 27.54 -13.67
N ALA A 437 -20.94 27.59 -12.56
CA ALA A 437 -20.93 26.52 -11.56
C ALA A 437 -22.25 26.41 -10.81
N VAL A 438 -22.57 25.17 -10.41
CA VAL A 438 -23.54 24.87 -9.34
C VAL A 438 -22.74 24.43 -8.14
N ILE A 439 -22.85 25.19 -7.05
CA ILE A 439 -22.12 24.99 -5.81
C ILE A 439 -23.15 24.66 -4.74
N GLU A 440 -23.22 23.40 -4.32
CA GLU A 440 -24.31 22.95 -3.48
C GLU A 440 -23.85 22.04 -2.32
N ARG A 441 -24.42 22.29 -1.14
CA ARG A 441 -24.18 21.52 0.10
C ARG A 441 -22.70 21.45 0.52
N ASN A 442 -21.90 22.46 0.20
CA ASN A 442 -20.50 22.52 0.64
C ASN A 442 -20.37 23.18 2.02
N GLU A 443 -19.38 22.76 2.80
CA GLU A 443 -18.94 23.40 4.03
C GLU A 443 -17.58 24.05 3.82
N LEU A 444 -17.52 25.38 3.90
CA LEU A 444 -16.31 26.17 3.62
C LEU A 444 -15.95 27.03 4.82
N HIS A 445 -14.75 26.89 5.37
CA HIS A 445 -14.39 27.70 6.54
C HIS A 445 -12.90 27.95 6.74
N HIS A 446 -12.56 28.94 7.57
CA HIS A 446 -11.14 29.26 7.86
C HIS A 446 -10.33 29.53 6.57
N CYS A 447 -10.96 30.22 5.62
CA CYS A 447 -10.34 30.64 4.36
C CYS A 447 -9.55 31.94 4.61
N GLY A 448 -8.37 32.05 3.98
CA GLY A 448 -7.46 33.17 4.15
C GLY A 448 -7.91 34.45 3.45
N ASP A 449 -8.71 34.32 2.38
CA ASP A 449 -9.35 35.44 1.70
C ASP A 449 -10.88 35.25 1.66
N LYS A 450 -11.44 34.48 0.73
CA LYS A 450 -12.90 34.31 0.58
C LYS A 450 -13.34 32.85 0.73
N GLY A 451 -14.56 32.65 1.21
CA GLY A 451 -15.21 31.35 1.15
C GLY A 451 -15.44 30.95 -0.31
N ILE A 452 -16.14 31.81 -1.05
CA ILE A 452 -16.35 31.67 -2.50
C ILE A 452 -16.07 33.02 -3.16
N SER A 453 -15.08 33.04 -4.06
CA SER A 453 -14.78 34.16 -4.94
C SER A 453 -15.39 33.93 -6.32
N ILE A 454 -16.24 34.86 -6.77
CA ILE A 454 -16.93 34.76 -8.06
C ILE A 454 -16.55 36.00 -8.88
N GLY A 455 -15.60 35.87 -9.81
CA GLY A 455 -15.08 36.99 -10.59
C GLY A 455 -15.09 36.75 -12.10
N HIS A 456 -14.58 37.75 -12.84
CA HIS A 456 -14.30 37.70 -14.28
C HIS A 456 -15.42 37.12 -15.14
N PRO A 457 -16.45 37.91 -15.46
CA PRO A 457 -17.81 37.59 -15.02
C PRO A 457 -18.13 36.09 -15.07
N SER A 458 -18.30 35.51 -13.89
CA SER A 458 -18.78 34.14 -13.70
C SER A 458 -20.29 34.12 -13.42
N SER A 459 -20.95 32.98 -13.62
CA SER A 459 -22.38 32.78 -13.37
C SER A 459 -22.62 31.56 -12.49
N THR A 460 -23.18 31.77 -11.29
CA THR A 460 -23.25 30.72 -10.27
C THR A 460 -24.63 30.54 -9.68
N THR A 461 -24.92 29.30 -9.28
CA THR A 461 -26.05 28.95 -8.42
C THR A 461 -25.51 28.31 -7.15
N LEU A 462 -25.75 28.93 -6.00
CA LEU A 462 -25.26 28.53 -4.68
C LEU A 462 -26.44 28.05 -3.86
N ILE A 463 -26.44 26.80 -3.41
CA ILE A 463 -27.57 26.18 -2.70
C ILE A 463 -27.07 25.46 -1.44
N ASN A 464 -27.69 25.69 -0.28
CA ASN A 464 -27.38 24.94 0.94
C ASN A 464 -25.91 24.93 1.37
N ASN A 465 -25.10 25.92 0.99
CA ASN A 465 -23.71 25.97 1.45
C ASN A 465 -23.65 26.60 2.84
N LEU A 466 -22.76 26.06 3.67
CA LEU A 466 -22.38 26.61 4.96
C LEU A 466 -21.00 27.24 4.83
N ILE A 467 -20.92 28.56 5.03
CA ILE A 467 -19.67 29.31 4.85
C ILE A 467 -19.42 30.12 6.12
N TYR A 468 -18.25 29.94 6.75
CA TYR A 468 -17.98 30.65 8.01
C TYR A 468 -16.51 30.88 8.33
N THR A 469 -16.22 31.86 9.19
CA THR A 469 -14.83 32.14 9.64
C THR A 469 -13.90 32.46 8.46
N CYS A 470 -14.38 33.19 7.46
CA CYS A 470 -13.54 33.80 6.42
C CYS A 470 -13.08 35.16 6.94
N LEU A 471 -11.91 35.22 7.59
CA LEU A 471 -11.48 36.41 8.31
C LEU A 471 -10.64 37.38 7.47
N GLY A 472 -10.13 36.91 6.32
CA GLY A 472 -9.33 37.72 5.42
C GLY A 472 -7.95 38.05 6.00
N ARG A 473 -7.27 38.95 5.30
CA ARG A 473 -6.00 39.57 5.70
C ARG A 473 -6.25 40.95 6.29
N ASP A 474 -5.47 41.33 7.30
CA ASP A 474 -5.62 42.63 7.97
C ASP A 474 -5.29 43.83 7.06
N ASP A 475 -4.47 43.63 6.03
CA ASP A 475 -4.01 44.67 5.10
C ASP A 475 -4.81 44.75 3.79
N ASP A 476 -5.76 43.84 3.57
CA ASP A 476 -6.65 43.85 2.41
C ASP A 476 -8.13 44.03 2.84
N PRO A 477 -8.71 45.23 2.66
CA PRO A 477 -10.10 45.48 3.02
C PRO A 477 -11.12 44.75 2.13
N TYR A 478 -10.69 44.17 1.00
CA TYR A 478 -11.55 43.36 0.13
C TYR A 478 -11.52 41.87 0.48
N SER A 479 -10.73 41.50 1.49
CA SER A 479 -10.59 40.13 1.93
C SER A 479 -11.48 39.78 3.12
N GLY A 480 -11.74 38.48 3.31
CA GLY A 480 -12.56 37.97 4.41
C GLY A 480 -14.04 37.91 4.08
N ALA A 481 -14.41 37.76 2.80
CA ALA A 481 -15.81 37.59 2.44
C ALA A 481 -16.22 36.12 2.52
N GLY A 482 -17.40 35.83 3.05
CA GLY A 482 -17.99 34.50 2.89
C GLY A 482 -18.28 34.23 1.41
N ILE A 483 -19.03 35.13 0.76
CA ILE A 483 -19.27 35.11 -0.68
C ILE A 483 -18.93 36.47 -1.28
N ALA A 484 -18.01 36.51 -2.23
CA ALA A 484 -17.72 37.69 -3.04
C ALA A 484 -18.24 37.51 -4.47
N VAL A 485 -18.94 38.52 -5.00
CA VAL A 485 -19.40 38.55 -6.39
C VAL A 485 -18.87 39.81 -7.07
N LYS A 486 -18.05 39.64 -8.10
CA LYS A 486 -17.18 40.69 -8.62
C LYS A 486 -17.24 40.84 -10.13
N ASP A 487 -16.82 41.99 -10.64
CA ASP A 487 -16.44 42.16 -12.06
C ASP A 487 -17.53 41.75 -13.05
N GLY A 488 -18.77 42.19 -12.79
CA GLY A 488 -19.94 41.87 -13.61
C GLY A 488 -20.47 40.44 -13.46
N ALA A 489 -19.94 39.65 -12.52
CA ALA A 489 -20.44 38.31 -12.22
C ALA A 489 -21.86 38.33 -11.66
N VAL A 490 -22.56 37.20 -11.84
CA VAL A 490 -23.94 36.99 -11.39
C VAL A 490 -24.03 35.76 -10.50
N SER A 491 -24.73 35.87 -9.37
CA SER A 491 -24.95 34.74 -8.46
C SER A 491 -26.40 34.64 -7.99
N HIS A 492 -26.96 33.43 -8.05
CA HIS A 492 -28.23 33.07 -7.45
C HIS A 492 -27.97 32.25 -6.18
N ILE A 493 -28.33 32.80 -5.03
CA ILE A 493 -27.94 32.29 -3.71
C ILE A 493 -29.21 31.91 -2.96
N VAL A 494 -29.40 30.63 -2.68
CA VAL A 494 -30.63 30.08 -2.08
C VAL A 494 -30.32 29.20 -0.90
N ASN A 495 -30.96 29.44 0.25
CA ASN A 495 -30.80 28.58 1.43
C ASN A 495 -29.34 28.43 1.89
N ASN A 496 -28.51 29.46 1.78
CA ASN A 496 -27.13 29.41 2.29
C ASN A 496 -27.05 30.02 3.69
N THR A 497 -26.09 29.56 4.49
CA THR A 497 -25.73 30.20 5.76
C THR A 497 -24.32 30.75 5.64
N VAL A 498 -24.16 32.07 5.81
CA VAL A 498 -22.87 32.76 5.78
C VAL A 498 -22.64 33.48 7.10
N ALA A 499 -21.63 33.08 7.86
CA ALA A 499 -21.50 33.54 9.24
C ALA A 499 -20.05 33.80 9.70
N ASP A 500 -19.92 34.57 10.79
CA ASP A 500 -18.66 34.78 11.52
C ASP A 500 -17.46 35.15 10.63
N SER A 501 -17.72 35.86 9.53
CA SER A 501 -16.71 36.29 8.56
C SER A 501 -16.53 37.81 8.62
N ARG A 502 -15.52 38.37 7.94
CA ARG A 502 -15.39 39.84 7.89
C ARG A 502 -16.56 40.44 7.14
N HIS A 503 -16.79 39.97 5.92
CA HIS A 503 -17.92 40.31 5.09
C HIS A 503 -18.78 39.06 4.90
N GLY A 504 -20.09 39.14 5.09
CA GLY A 504 -20.98 38.03 4.75
C GLY A 504 -21.06 37.89 3.23
N ILE A 505 -21.71 38.86 2.60
CA ILE A 505 -21.88 38.97 1.16
C ILE A 505 -21.23 40.26 0.68
N TYR A 506 -20.26 40.18 -0.23
CA TYR A 506 -19.56 41.37 -0.74
C TYR A 506 -19.62 41.45 -2.27
N LEU A 507 -20.31 42.48 -2.80
CA LEU A 507 -20.39 42.75 -4.23
C LEU A 507 -19.57 43.99 -4.61
N TYR A 508 -18.64 43.87 -5.55
CA TYR A 508 -17.82 45.02 -5.97
C TYR A 508 -17.18 44.86 -7.35
N GLU A 509 -16.69 45.96 -7.92
CA GLU A 509 -15.74 45.94 -9.02
C GLU A 509 -14.31 45.73 -8.46
N GLY A 510 -13.74 44.54 -8.68
CA GLY A 510 -12.37 44.21 -8.28
C GLY A 510 -11.32 44.65 -9.30
N HIS A 511 -11.71 44.72 -10.58
CA HIS A 511 -10.87 45.13 -11.70
C HIS A 511 -11.50 46.31 -12.45
N GLU A 512 -10.74 47.40 -12.64
CA GLU A 512 -11.22 48.62 -13.31
C GLU A 512 -11.86 48.29 -14.67
N GLY A 513 -13.14 48.63 -14.81
CA GLY A 513 -13.93 48.40 -16.03
C GLY A 513 -14.59 47.03 -16.12
N GLY A 514 -14.46 46.18 -15.09
CA GLY A 514 -15.17 44.91 -14.98
C GLY A 514 -16.66 45.07 -14.62
N GLY A 515 -17.03 46.18 -14.00
CA GLY A 515 -18.38 46.42 -13.46
C GLY A 515 -18.60 45.76 -12.08
N GLY A 516 -19.67 46.15 -11.40
CA GLY A 516 -20.02 45.58 -10.10
C GLY A 516 -20.68 44.20 -10.20
N GLY A 517 -20.57 43.39 -9.15
CA GLY A 517 -21.29 42.12 -9.04
C GLY A 517 -22.81 42.28 -8.90
N ASN A 518 -23.55 41.23 -9.29
CA ASN A 518 -25.01 41.14 -9.20
C ASN A 518 -25.43 39.86 -8.48
N ALA A 519 -26.28 39.96 -7.46
CA ALA A 519 -26.76 38.77 -6.75
C ALA A 519 -28.25 38.83 -6.37
N THR A 520 -28.85 37.64 -6.28
CA THR A 520 -30.16 37.42 -5.65
C THR A 520 -30.02 36.46 -4.49
N LEU A 521 -30.53 36.82 -3.32
CA LEU A 521 -30.55 35.98 -2.12
C LEU A 521 -31.99 35.65 -1.71
N VAL A 522 -32.26 34.37 -1.49
CA VAL A 522 -33.56 33.87 -1.02
C VAL A 522 -33.34 32.84 0.10
N ASN A 523 -34.13 32.89 1.16
CA ASN A 523 -34.05 31.96 2.30
C ASN A 523 -32.65 31.86 2.94
N CYS A 524 -31.83 32.90 2.90
CA CYS A 524 -30.47 32.83 3.43
C CYS A 524 -30.41 33.28 4.90
N ILE A 525 -29.36 32.86 5.60
CA ILE A 525 -28.95 33.46 6.89
C ILE A 525 -27.57 34.08 6.69
N VAL A 526 -27.44 35.38 6.99
CA VAL A 526 -26.17 36.11 6.96
C VAL A 526 -25.99 36.80 8.31
N TRP A 527 -25.21 36.20 9.20
CA TRP A 527 -25.21 36.54 10.62
C TRP A 527 -23.84 36.40 11.31
N GLY A 528 -23.54 37.26 12.28
CA GLY A 528 -22.28 37.26 13.03
C GLY A 528 -21.09 37.78 12.24
N ASN A 529 -21.33 38.41 11.08
CA ASN A 529 -20.27 38.95 10.24
C ASN A 529 -19.93 40.37 10.69
N GLN A 530 -18.69 40.87 10.47
CA GLN A 530 -18.40 42.28 10.79
C GLN A 530 -19.25 43.25 9.97
N SER A 531 -19.54 42.87 8.72
CA SER A 531 -20.60 43.45 7.91
C SER A 531 -21.36 42.33 7.20
N ALA A 532 -22.69 42.29 7.33
CA ALA A 532 -23.49 41.24 6.72
C ALA A 532 -23.51 41.36 5.18
N VAL A 533 -23.71 42.58 4.66
CA VAL A 533 -23.80 42.83 3.22
C VAL A 533 -23.10 44.13 2.87
N ASP A 534 -22.12 44.04 1.98
CA ASP A 534 -21.41 45.18 1.40
C ASP A 534 -21.58 45.21 -0.11
N LEU A 535 -21.77 46.42 -0.64
CA LEU A 535 -21.84 46.65 -2.07
C LEU A 535 -21.25 48.01 -2.45
N ASP A 536 -20.52 48.05 -3.57
CA ASP A 536 -20.10 49.31 -4.17
C ASP A 536 -21.23 49.98 -4.98
N ALA A 537 -20.93 51.13 -5.60
CA ALA A 537 -21.93 51.90 -6.36
C ALA A 537 -22.29 51.29 -7.73
N LEU A 538 -21.55 50.28 -8.21
CA LEU A 538 -21.76 49.59 -9.49
C LEU A 538 -22.51 48.28 -9.31
N SER A 539 -22.57 47.76 -8.09
CA SER A 539 -23.18 46.50 -7.71
C SER A 539 -24.66 46.59 -7.39
N THR A 540 -25.35 45.45 -7.53
CA THR A 540 -26.78 45.35 -7.21
C THR A 540 -27.10 44.03 -6.54
N ILE A 541 -27.92 44.07 -5.49
CA ILE A 541 -28.40 42.88 -4.78
C ILE A 541 -29.91 42.96 -4.53
N THR A 542 -30.60 41.83 -4.66
CA THR A 542 -31.99 41.66 -4.19
C THR A 542 -32.02 40.56 -3.15
N ILE A 543 -32.60 40.83 -1.99
CA ILE A 543 -32.69 39.87 -0.88
C ILE A 543 -34.15 39.75 -0.46
N THR A 544 -34.69 38.53 -0.40
CA THR A 544 -36.04 38.23 0.10
C THR A 544 -36.03 37.00 1.00
N TYR A 545 -37.03 36.88 1.87
CA TYR A 545 -37.22 35.75 2.79
C TYR A 545 -35.96 35.36 3.57
N SER A 546 -35.04 36.29 3.83
CA SER A 546 -33.72 36.01 4.42
C SER A 546 -33.53 36.73 5.75
N ASP A 547 -32.67 36.18 6.59
CA ASP A 547 -32.25 36.78 7.86
C ASP A 547 -30.88 37.42 7.69
N ILE A 548 -30.82 38.75 7.82
CA ILE A 548 -29.63 39.57 7.56
C ILE A 548 -29.38 40.46 8.77
N GLU A 549 -28.23 40.28 9.41
CA GLU A 549 -27.84 41.11 10.57
C GLU A 549 -27.61 42.58 10.15
N MET A 550 -28.39 43.50 10.73
CA MET A 550 -28.28 44.94 10.47
C MET A 550 -28.57 45.79 11.73
N ASP A 551 -28.07 45.37 12.89
CA ASP A 551 -28.21 46.10 14.15
C ASP A 551 -29.67 46.51 14.51
N GLY A 552 -30.63 45.65 14.16
CA GLY A 552 -32.07 45.82 14.40
C GLY A 552 -32.83 46.53 13.27
N ALA A 553 -32.18 46.86 12.15
CA ALA A 553 -32.85 47.28 10.92
C ALA A 553 -33.17 46.05 10.05
N VAL A 554 -34.23 46.10 9.24
CA VAL A 554 -34.53 44.99 8.31
C VAL A 554 -34.05 45.35 6.91
N TRP A 555 -33.28 44.45 6.28
CA TRP A 555 -32.84 44.65 4.91
C TRP A 555 -34.04 44.80 3.96
N PRO A 556 -34.11 45.81 3.08
CA PRO A 556 -35.25 46.02 2.21
C PRO A 556 -35.53 44.81 1.30
N GLY A 557 -36.75 44.30 1.37
CA GLY A 557 -37.20 43.15 0.59
C GLY A 557 -38.43 42.50 1.21
N GLU A 558 -39.04 41.56 0.49
CA GLU A 558 -40.18 40.80 0.98
C GLU A 558 -39.73 39.84 2.09
N GLU A 559 -40.43 39.88 3.24
CA GLU A 559 -40.28 38.92 4.36
C GLU A 559 -38.83 38.69 4.83
N ASN A 560 -37.96 39.70 4.73
CA ASN A 560 -36.67 39.67 5.40
C ASN A 560 -36.84 39.94 6.90
N ILE A 561 -35.91 39.42 7.69
CA ILE A 561 -35.82 39.68 9.13
C ILE A 561 -34.39 40.07 9.53
N ASP A 562 -34.28 40.60 10.74
CA ASP A 562 -33.03 40.78 11.49
C ASP A 562 -33.33 40.28 12.91
N ALA A 563 -32.96 39.03 13.18
CA ALA A 563 -33.10 38.43 14.50
C ALA A 563 -32.07 37.31 14.70
N ASP A 564 -31.54 37.18 15.92
CA ASP A 564 -30.57 36.13 16.25
C ASP A 564 -31.06 34.75 15.77
N PRO A 565 -30.35 34.07 14.85
CA PRO A 565 -30.74 32.77 14.32
C PRO A 565 -30.79 31.67 15.37
N LEU A 566 -30.25 31.91 16.58
CA LEU A 566 -30.14 30.91 17.64
C LEU A 566 -29.39 29.66 17.16
N PHE A 567 -28.18 29.85 16.65
CA PHE A 567 -27.28 28.74 16.34
C PHE A 567 -26.92 27.96 17.61
N ARG A 568 -26.85 26.63 17.50
CA ARG A 568 -26.51 25.75 18.63
C ARG A 568 -25.15 26.06 19.25
N SER A 569 -24.14 26.36 18.43
CA SER A 569 -22.81 26.81 18.89
C SER A 569 -21.97 27.31 17.72
N SER A 570 -22.10 28.58 17.33
CA SER A 570 -21.28 29.18 16.26
C SER A 570 -19.77 29.11 16.54
N GLN A 571 -19.36 29.39 17.78
CA GLN A 571 -17.96 29.27 18.24
C GLN A 571 -17.37 27.85 18.12
N GLY A 572 -18.23 26.84 17.96
CA GLY A 572 -17.84 25.44 17.75
C GLY A 572 -18.08 24.94 16.32
N GLY A 573 -18.41 25.82 15.37
CA GLY A 573 -18.75 25.46 13.99
C GLY A 573 -20.15 24.83 13.83
N ILE A 574 -21.04 24.94 14.82
CA ILE A 574 -22.36 24.29 14.81
C ILE A 574 -23.45 25.32 14.50
N TYR A 575 -23.75 25.49 13.22
CA TYR A 575 -24.74 26.43 12.67
C TYR A 575 -26.14 25.83 12.47
N ARG A 576 -26.44 24.73 13.16
CA ARG A 576 -27.80 24.20 13.24
C ARG A 576 -28.63 25.07 14.17
N LEU A 577 -29.90 25.26 13.84
CA LEU A 577 -30.84 26.09 14.60
C LEU A 577 -31.33 25.36 15.88
N PHE A 578 -31.71 26.14 16.89
CA PHE A 578 -32.62 25.71 17.96
C PHE A 578 -34.08 25.77 17.49
N GLU A 579 -34.98 25.05 18.18
CA GLU A 579 -36.42 24.95 17.83
C GLU A 579 -37.12 26.31 17.85
N ASP A 580 -36.72 27.21 18.76
CA ASP A 580 -37.29 28.54 18.93
C ASP A 580 -36.62 29.61 18.06
N SER A 581 -35.80 29.20 17.10
CA SER A 581 -35.14 30.10 16.15
C SER A 581 -36.17 30.86 15.31
N PRO A 582 -35.97 32.18 15.09
CA PRO A 582 -36.80 32.98 14.18
C PRO A 582 -36.63 32.58 12.70
N CYS A 583 -35.68 31.70 12.39
CA CYS A 583 -35.40 31.20 11.04
C CYS A 583 -36.11 29.87 10.73
N VAL A 584 -36.76 29.24 11.73
CA VAL A 584 -37.53 28.01 11.55
C VAL A 584 -38.92 28.32 10.99
N ASP A 585 -39.38 27.56 9.99
CA ASP A 585 -40.69 27.65 9.34
C ASP A 585 -41.03 29.03 8.71
N THR A 586 -40.02 29.85 8.39
CA THR A 586 -40.22 31.26 7.96
C THR A 586 -39.69 31.61 6.57
N GLY A 587 -39.11 30.64 5.85
CA GLY A 587 -38.69 30.77 4.46
C GLY A 587 -39.84 30.56 3.45
N THR A 588 -39.56 30.82 2.18
CA THR A 588 -40.46 30.56 1.04
C THR A 588 -40.16 29.21 0.37
N PRO A 589 -41.16 28.48 -0.14
CA PRO A 589 -40.92 27.32 -1.01
C PRO A 589 -40.32 27.69 -2.37
N GLU A 590 -40.36 28.96 -2.78
CA GLU A 590 -39.90 29.39 -4.10
C GLU A 590 -38.38 29.25 -4.25
N GLY A 591 -37.96 28.34 -5.14
CA GLY A 591 -36.55 28.07 -5.41
C GLY A 591 -35.83 27.23 -4.35
N ALA A 592 -36.48 26.96 -3.20
CA ALA A 592 -35.92 26.15 -2.14
C ALA A 592 -35.65 24.70 -2.61
N PRO A 593 -34.51 24.11 -2.24
CA PRO A 593 -34.19 22.72 -2.57
C PRO A 593 -35.03 21.73 -1.75
N ASP A 594 -35.15 20.50 -2.27
CA ASP A 594 -35.92 19.42 -1.61
C ASP A 594 -35.26 18.89 -0.32
N GLU A 595 -33.96 19.14 -0.14
CA GLU A 595 -33.17 18.69 1.01
C GLU A 595 -32.23 19.80 1.51
N ASP A 596 -31.78 19.73 2.77
CA ASP A 596 -30.78 20.60 3.38
C ASP A 596 -29.34 20.09 3.17
N ILE A 597 -28.33 20.79 3.73
CA ILE A 597 -26.91 20.39 3.66
C ILE A 597 -26.61 18.98 4.22
N ARG A 598 -27.48 18.42 5.07
CA ARG A 598 -27.32 17.09 5.68
C ARG A 598 -28.29 16.07 5.07
N SER A 599 -28.87 16.38 3.91
CA SER A 599 -29.90 15.56 3.24
C SER A 599 -31.18 15.37 4.06
N VAL A 600 -31.54 16.35 4.91
CA VAL A 600 -32.85 16.39 5.57
C VAL A 600 -33.86 17.01 4.63
N HIS A 601 -34.98 16.31 4.35
CA HIS A 601 -36.03 16.83 3.47
C HIS A 601 -36.64 18.13 3.97
N ARG A 602 -36.91 19.07 3.06
CA ARG A 602 -37.64 20.30 3.33
C ARG A 602 -39.08 20.23 2.78
N PRO A 603 -40.07 20.85 3.45
CA PRO A 603 -39.98 21.42 4.79
C PRO A 603 -40.05 20.33 5.89
N GLN A 604 -39.45 20.60 7.05
CA GLN A 604 -39.77 19.93 8.31
C GLN A 604 -40.58 20.88 9.19
N GLY A 605 -41.86 20.59 9.41
CA GLY A 605 -42.74 21.46 10.18
C GLY A 605 -43.80 22.11 9.30
N GLU A 606 -44.08 23.39 9.55
CA GLU A 606 -45.14 24.15 8.88
C GLU A 606 -44.64 24.95 7.66
N GLY A 607 -43.33 25.11 7.48
CA GLY A 607 -42.70 25.91 6.44
C GLY A 607 -41.25 25.53 6.17
N TYR A 608 -40.62 26.22 5.23
CA TYR A 608 -39.19 26.00 4.91
C TYR A 608 -38.34 26.81 5.88
N ASP A 609 -37.20 26.29 6.29
CA ASP A 609 -36.27 27.06 7.12
C ASP A 609 -35.37 27.95 6.26
N ARG A 610 -34.96 29.08 6.85
CA ARG A 610 -33.89 29.90 6.29
C ARG A 610 -32.53 29.25 6.59
N GLY A 611 -31.58 29.41 5.69
CA GLY A 611 -30.20 28.92 5.82
C GLY A 611 -30.00 27.50 5.30
N ALA A 612 -28.76 27.02 5.47
CA ALA A 612 -28.27 25.75 4.92
C ALA A 612 -28.84 24.50 5.60
N HIS A 613 -29.35 24.66 6.83
CA HIS A 613 -29.89 23.57 7.62
C HIS A 613 -31.41 23.67 7.72
N GLU A 614 -32.07 22.53 7.58
CA GLU A 614 -33.43 22.35 8.06
C GLU A 614 -33.36 21.88 9.51
N PHE A 615 -34.10 22.56 10.38
CA PHE A 615 -34.37 22.18 11.74
C PHE A 615 -35.16 20.87 11.75
N PHE A 616 -34.57 19.88 12.39
CA PHE A 616 -35.18 18.58 12.56
C PHE A 616 -34.68 17.95 13.85
N GLU A 617 -35.59 17.59 14.75
CA GLU A 617 -35.27 16.79 15.94
C GLU A 617 -35.92 15.40 15.88
N PHE A 618 -35.09 14.36 15.94
CA PHE A 618 -35.56 13.02 16.25
C PHE A 618 -35.98 12.96 17.73
N PHE A 619 -37.29 12.92 18.00
CA PHE A 619 -37.78 12.45 19.29
C PHE A 619 -37.49 10.96 19.44
N SER A 620 -36.34 10.63 20.03
CA SER A 620 -36.03 9.26 20.45
C SER A 620 -36.73 8.97 21.77
N CYS A 621 -37.94 8.41 21.72
CA CYS A 621 -38.57 7.82 22.90
C CYS A 621 -37.87 6.49 23.21
N TYR A 622 -36.95 6.48 24.18
CA TYR A 622 -36.47 5.22 24.76
C TYR A 622 -37.60 4.59 25.58
N LEU A 623 -38.39 3.72 24.94
CA LEU A 623 -39.29 2.81 25.63
C LEU A 623 -38.46 1.73 26.34
N PRO A 624 -38.53 1.57 27.67
CA PRO A 624 -37.88 0.45 28.34
C PRO A 624 -38.60 -0.85 27.97
N LEU A 625 -38.03 -1.63 27.06
CA LEU A 625 -38.52 -2.97 26.72
C LEU A 625 -38.11 -3.94 27.85
N ILE A 626 -38.98 -4.13 28.85
CA ILE A 626 -38.86 -5.26 29.78
C ILE A 626 -39.47 -6.48 29.10
N LEU A 627 -38.64 -7.33 28.50
CA LEU A 627 -39.02 -8.70 28.14
C LEU A 627 -39.10 -9.52 29.44
N ARG A 628 -40.32 -9.81 29.91
CA ARG A 628 -40.55 -10.97 30.79
C ARG A 628 -40.54 -12.21 29.91
N LEU A 629 -39.55 -13.07 30.13
CA LEU A 629 -39.57 -14.45 29.69
C LEU A 629 -40.38 -15.24 30.71
N ASP A 630 -41.55 -15.73 30.28
CA ASP A 630 -42.25 -16.83 30.95
C ASP A 630 -41.99 -18.13 30.17
#